data_AF-Q4RB06-F1
#
_entry.id   AF-Q4RB06-F1
#
_cell.length_a   1.000
_cell.length_b   1.000
_cell.length_c   1.000
_cell.angle_alpha   90.00
_cell.angle_beta   90.00
_cell.angle_gamma   90.00
#
_symmetry.space_group_name_H-M   'P 1'
#
loop_
_entity.id
_entity.type
_entity.pdbx_description
1 polymer ?
#
loop_
_entity_poly.entity_id
_entity_poly.type
_entity_poly.pdbx_seq_one_letter_code
_entity_poly.pdbx_strand_id
1 'polypeptide(L)' 'GIRVLVDAREKLHIPWGKPSNQQHGDAMMAFDTRSAMAQGHGMVEYKVFQLYLPCIRALWADEGIQTAYDRRREFQL' A
#
# COMPACT_ATOMS: atom_id res chain seq x y z
N GLY A 1 -0.13 -6.15 4.15
CA GLY A 1 0.57 -5.77 2.89
C GLY A 1 0.52 -4.26 2.62
N ILE A 2 1.27 -3.72 1.66
CA ILE A 2 1.46 -2.24 1.48
C ILE A 2 0.14 -1.44 1.40
N ARG A 3 -0.91 -1.99 0.78
CA ARG A 3 -2.24 -1.34 0.70
C ARG A 3 -2.89 -1.18 2.08
N VAL A 4 -2.72 -2.17 2.95
CA VAL A 4 -3.18 -2.11 4.35
C VAL A 4 -2.45 -1.00 5.11
N LEU A 5 -1.17 -0.77 4.82
CA LEU A 5 -0.41 0.32 5.45
C LEU A 5 -0.88 1.70 4.99
N VAL A 6 -1.23 1.86 3.72
CA VAL A 6 -1.82 3.11 3.20
C VAL A 6 -3.15 3.41 3.89
N ASP A 7 -4.03 2.42 4.00
CA ASP A 7 -5.32 2.52 4.69
C ASP A 7 -5.15 2.78 6.21
N ALA A 8 -4.24 2.07 6.86
CA ALA A 8 -3.93 2.26 8.29
C ALA A 8 -3.36 3.66 8.55
N ARG A 9 -2.44 4.17 7.71
CA ARG A 9 -1.92 5.53 7.81
C ARG A 9 -3.05 6.56 7.83
N GLU A 10 -4.01 6.43 6.92
CA GLU A 10 -5.16 7.35 6.84
C GLU A 10 -6.07 7.24 8.07
N LYS A 11 -6.43 6.02 8.47
CA LYS A 11 -7.30 5.77 9.64
C LYS A 11 -6.67 6.15 10.98
N LEU A 12 -5.36 6.06 11.08
CA LEU A 12 -4.59 6.47 12.26
C LEU A 12 -4.18 7.94 12.21
N HIS A 13 -4.64 8.68 11.18
CA HIS A 13 -4.36 10.10 10.96
C HIS A 13 -2.85 10.43 10.94
N ILE A 14 -2.04 9.54 10.36
CA ILE A 14 -0.60 9.74 10.19
C ILE A 14 -0.37 10.56 8.92
N PRO A 15 0.32 11.71 8.97
CA PRO A 15 0.64 12.47 7.77
C PRO A 15 1.60 11.70 6.87
N TRP A 16 1.58 11.99 5.57
CA TRP A 16 2.65 11.53 4.67
C TRP A 16 3.98 12.16 5.06
N GLY A 17 5.08 11.41 4.99
CA GLY A 17 6.42 11.98 5.03
C GLY A 17 6.70 12.85 3.80
N LYS A 18 6.23 12.41 2.62
CA LYS A 18 6.23 13.21 1.38
C LYS A 18 4.81 13.34 0.83
N PRO A 19 4.23 14.56 0.72
CA PRO A 19 2.88 14.73 0.20
C PRO A 19 2.65 14.16 -1.22
N SER A 20 3.69 14.12 -2.05
CA SER A 20 3.63 13.51 -3.39
C SER A 20 3.36 12.00 -3.35
N ASN A 21 3.58 11.32 -2.22
CA ASN A 21 3.26 9.90 -2.07
C ASN A 21 1.75 9.60 -2.04
N GLN A 22 0.90 10.63 -1.90
CA GLN A 22 -0.55 10.48 -2.07
C GLN A 22 -0.89 9.77 -3.39
N GLN A 23 -0.26 10.18 -4.50
CA GLN A 23 -0.54 9.58 -5.82
C GLN A 23 -0.20 8.07 -5.87
N HIS A 24 0.84 7.65 -5.15
CA HIS A 24 1.25 6.25 -5.06
C HIS A 24 0.29 5.47 -4.16
N GLY A 25 -0.20 6.09 -3.09
CA GLY A 25 -1.25 5.55 -2.24
C GLY A 25 -2.54 5.30 -3.03
N ASP A 26 -3.01 6.31 -3.76
CA ASP A 26 -4.22 6.23 -4.59
C ASP A 26 -4.10 5.12 -5.65
N ALA A 27 -2.94 5.02 -6.31
CA ALA A 27 -2.66 3.95 -7.27
C ALA A 27 -2.73 2.54 -6.63
N MET A 28 -2.20 2.36 -5.42
CA MET A 28 -2.29 1.09 -4.69
C MET A 28 -3.72 0.78 -4.22
N MET A 29 -4.50 1.79 -3.86
CA MET A 29 -5.90 1.62 -3.46
C MET A 29 -6.79 1.26 -4.65
N ALA A 30 -6.49 1.79 -5.83
CA ALA A 30 -7.18 1.47 -7.07
C ALA A 30 -6.88 0.07 -7.63
N PHE A 31 -5.87 -0.64 -7.10
CA PHE A 31 -5.56 -2.01 -7.53
C PHE A 31 -6.72 -2.95 -7.18
N ASP A 32 -7.34 -3.55 -8.22
CA ASP A 32 -8.45 -4.48 -8.07
C ASP A 32 -7.98 -5.83 -7.51
N THR A 33 -7.88 -5.86 -6.19
CA THR A 33 -7.52 -7.06 -5.45
C THR A 33 -8.62 -8.12 -5.52
N ARG A 34 -9.88 -7.76 -5.80
CA ARG A 34 -10.96 -8.75 -5.87
C ARG A 34 -10.81 -9.62 -7.11
N SER A 35 -10.49 -9.00 -8.24
CA SER A 35 -10.18 -9.75 -9.47
C SER A 35 -8.95 -10.63 -9.31
N ALA A 36 -7.87 -10.13 -8.68
CA ALA A 36 -6.67 -10.93 -8.41
C ALA A 36 -6.91 -12.11 -7.44
N MET A 37 -7.73 -11.92 -6.40
CA MET A 37 -8.05 -12.97 -5.44
C MET A 37 -9.03 -14.00 -6.00
N ALA A 38 -10.02 -13.58 -6.79
CA ALA A 38 -11.06 -14.45 -7.35
C ALA A 38 -10.56 -15.29 -8.55
N GLN A 39 -9.71 -14.72 -9.40
CA GLN A 39 -9.23 -15.38 -10.62
C GLN A 39 -7.84 -16.00 -10.49
N GLY A 40 -7.00 -15.44 -9.60
CA GLY A 40 -5.60 -15.84 -9.45
C GLY A 40 -5.26 -16.54 -8.13
N HIS A 41 -6.23 -16.89 -7.28
CA HIS A 41 -5.96 -17.42 -5.93
C HIS A 41 -5.01 -16.52 -5.09
N GLY A 42 -5.09 -15.20 -5.27
CA GLY A 42 -4.20 -14.23 -4.61
C GLY A 42 -2.83 -14.08 -5.25
N MET A 43 -2.62 -14.64 -6.44
CA MET A 43 -1.43 -14.42 -7.24
C MET A 43 -1.58 -13.17 -8.11
N VAL A 44 -0.47 -12.46 -8.31
CA VAL A 44 -0.37 -11.30 -9.19
C VAL A 44 0.66 -11.62 -10.26
N GLU A 45 0.33 -11.38 -11.53
CA GLU A 45 1.27 -11.58 -12.63
C GLU A 45 2.50 -10.67 -12.48
N TYR A 46 3.68 -11.19 -12.84
CA TYR A 46 4.95 -10.46 -12.73
C TYR A 46 4.91 -9.10 -13.44
N LYS A 47 4.33 -9.03 -14.64
CA LYS A 47 4.21 -7.78 -15.41
C LYS A 47 3.38 -6.74 -14.67
N VAL A 48 2.28 -7.16 -14.06
CA VAL A 48 1.42 -6.29 -13.25
C VAL A 48 2.18 -5.82 -12.01
N PHE A 49 2.88 -6.73 -11.32
CA PHE A 49 3.71 -6.36 -10.18
C PHE A 49 4.78 -5.32 -10.53
N GLN A 50 5.44 -5.45 -11.68
CA GLN A 50 6.44 -4.48 -12.15
C GLN A 50 5.86 -3.07 -12.32
N LEU A 51 4.60 -2.93 -12.75
CA LEU A 51 3.94 -1.62 -12.87
C LEU A 51 3.75 -0.93 -11.51
N TYR A 52 3.50 -1.69 -10.45
CA TYR A 52 3.30 -1.16 -9.10
C TYR A 52 4.60 -1.03 -8.30
N LEU A 53 5.69 -1.67 -8.71
CA LEU A 53 6.96 -1.68 -7.97
C LEU A 53 7.50 -0.26 -7.64
N PRO A 54 7.45 0.75 -8.54
CA PRO A 54 7.86 2.11 -8.19
C PRO A 54 7.01 2.71 -7.07
N CYS A 55 5.69 2.51 -7.12
CA CYS A 55 4.76 2.97 -6.08
C CYS A 55 5.06 2.29 -4.74
N ILE A 56 5.27 0.97 -4.75
CA ILE A 56 5.60 0.19 -3.54
C ILE A 56 6.90 0.69 -2.91
N ARG A 57 7.94 0.95 -3.72
CA ARG A 57 9.23 1.46 -3.22
C ARG A 57 9.09 2.87 -2.63
N ALA A 58 8.37 3.77 -3.31
CA ALA A 58 8.16 5.13 -2.84
C ALA A 58 7.38 5.16 -1.51
N LEU A 59 6.32 4.35 -1.41
CA LEU A 59 5.51 4.20 -0.20
C LEU A 59 6.30 3.56 0.93
N TRP A 60 7.06 2.50 0.68
CA TRP A 60 7.84 1.84 1.73
C TRP A 60 8.94 2.76 2.31
N ALA A 61 9.48 3.67 1.51
CA ALA A 61 10.44 4.67 1.98
C ALA A 61 9.80 5.88 2.69
N ASP A 62 8.47 5.96 2.78
CA ASP A 62 7.76 7.07 3.42
C ASP A 62 7.70 6.90 4.95
N GLU A 63 8.04 7.96 5.68
CA GLU A 63 8.02 7.95 7.16
C GLU A 63 6.61 7.70 7.72
N GLY A 64 5.55 8.18 7.06
CA GLY A 64 4.18 7.95 7.47
C GLY A 64 3.77 6.47 7.34
N ILE A 65 4.27 5.79 6.31
CA ILE A 65 4.06 4.35 6.13
C ILE A 65 4.88 3.54 7.13
N GLN A 66 6.13 3.93 7.39
CA GLN A 66 6.95 3.29 8.43
C GLN A 66 6.30 3.44 9.82
N THR A 67 5.78 4.63 10.14
CA THR A 67 5.05 4.87 11.39
C THR A 67 3.79 4.00 11.50
N ALA A 68 3.05 3.83 10.41
CA ALA A 68 1.90 2.91 10.37
C ALA A 68 2.34 1.45 10.60
N TYR A 69 3.48 1.04 10.04
CA TYR A 69 4.04 -0.30 10.21
C TYR A 69 4.49 -0.58 11.66
N ASP A 70 5.07 0.42 12.33
CA ASP A 70 5.44 0.29 13.75
C ASP A 70 4.22 0.11 14.65
N ARG A 71 3.08 0.68 14.25
CA ARG A 71 1.77 0.54 14.90
C ARG A 71 0.94 -0.66 14.43
N ARG A 72 1.54 -1.62 13.69
CA ARG A 72 0.86 -2.83 13.17
C ARG A 72 0.15 -3.71 14.20
N ARG A 73 0.38 -3.50 15.51
CA ARG A 73 -0.40 -4.17 16.56
C ARG A 73 -1.86 -3.70 16.65
N GLU A 74 -2.19 -2.58 16.03
CA GLU A 74 -3.52 -1.96 16.05
C GLU A 74 -4.45 -2.48 14.94
N PHE A 75 -3.92 -3.27 13.99
CA PHE A 75 -4.68 -3.82 12.86
C PHE A 75 -4.06 -5.14 12.39
N GLN A 76 -4.74 -5.87 11.48
CA GLN A 76 -4.17 -7.05 10.85
C GLN A 76 -3.40 -6.64 9.60
N LEU A 77 -2.09 -6.91 9.57
CA LEU A 77 -1.19 -6.52 8.48
C LEU A 77 -0.69 -7.71 7.66
#